data_AF-A0A966PYU1-F1
#
_entry.id   AF-A0A966PYU1-F1
#
_cell.length_a   1.000
_cell.length_b   1.000
_cell.length_c   1.000
_cell.angle_alpha   90.00
_cell.angle_beta   90.00
_cell.angle_gamma   90.00
#
_symmetry.space_group_name_H-M   'P 1'
#
loop_
_entity.id
_entity.type
_entity.pdbx_description
1 polymer ?
#
loop_
_entity_poly.entity_id
_entity_poly.type
_entity_poly.pdbx_seq_one_letter_code
_entity_poly.pdbx_strand_id
1 'polypeptide(L)' 'MAFNVQQFRASLVNDGARASLFEVTMNLPPAAGFTAIDQEVRFKARATSLPGDSISSISVPYFGREIKVAGTRTFP' A
#
# COMPACT_ATOMS: atom_id res chain seq x y z
N MET A 1 -21.90 -26.24 6.15
CA MET A 1 -21.55 -25.37 5.00
C MET A 1 -20.22 -25.87 4.46
N ALA A 2 -20.22 -26.61 3.35
CA ALA A 2 -18.96 -27.06 2.74
C ALA A 2 -18.26 -25.88 2.08
N PHE A 3 -16.94 -25.77 2.25
CA PHE A 3 -16.13 -24.78 1.54
C PHE A 3 -16.30 -24.95 0.03
N ASN A 4 -16.75 -23.89 -0.64
CA ASN A 4 -17.02 -23.87 -2.06
C ASN A 4 -16.07 -22.85 -2.72
N VAL A 5 -15.20 -23.34 -3.61
CA VAL A 5 -14.17 -22.52 -4.28
C VAL A 5 -14.79 -21.45 -5.19
N GLN A 6 -15.97 -21.71 -5.74
CA GLN A 6 -16.69 -20.75 -6.58
C GLN A 6 -17.16 -19.54 -5.77
N GLN A 7 -17.52 -19.71 -4.49
CA GLN A 7 -17.86 -18.59 -3.60
C GLN A 7 -16.64 -17.69 -3.31
N PHE A 8 -15.46 -18.28 -3.13
CA PHE A 8 -14.21 -17.51 -2.99
C PHE A 8 -13.92 -16.69 -4.25
N ARG A 9 -14.00 -17.32 -5.44
CA ARG A 9 -13.79 -16.60 -6.70
C ARG A 9 -14.82 -15.49 -6.93
N ALA A 10 -16.07 -15.70 -6.54
CA ALA A 10 -17.13 -14.70 -6.67
C ALA A 10 -16.94 -13.46 -5.77
N SER A 11 -16.19 -13.56 -4.66
CA SER A 11 -15.87 -12.41 -3.81
C SER A 11 -14.78 -11.48 -4.37
N LEU A 12 -14.02 -11.94 -5.38
CA LEU A 12 -13.00 -11.12 -6.05
C LEU A 12 -13.65 -10.33 -7.19
N VAL A 13 -14.02 -9.08 -6.91
CA VAL A 13 -14.53 -8.15 -7.91
C VAL A 13 -13.43 -7.89 -8.94
N ASN A 14 -13.71 -8.18 -10.22
CA ASN A 14 -12.78 -8.01 -11.34
C ASN A 14 -11.52 -8.90 -11.32
N ASP A 15 -11.58 -10.06 -10.66
CA ASP A 15 -10.45 -11.02 -10.54
C ASP A 15 -9.30 -10.48 -9.64
N GLY A 16 -8.26 -11.29 -9.45
CA GLY A 16 -7.08 -10.90 -8.66
C GLY A 16 -6.19 -9.90 -9.39
N ALA A 17 -5.82 -8.80 -8.72
CA ALA A 17 -4.87 -7.82 -9.24
C ALA A 17 -3.48 -8.46 -9.44
N ARG A 18 -2.82 -8.13 -10.56
CA ARG A 18 -1.48 -8.62 -10.92
C ARG A 18 -0.40 -7.59 -10.59
N ALA A 19 0.73 -8.06 -10.09
CA ALA A 19 1.86 -7.19 -9.72
C ALA A 19 2.54 -6.46 -10.90
N SER A 20 2.30 -6.86 -12.15
CA SER A 20 2.92 -6.27 -13.34
C SER A 20 2.08 -5.20 -14.04
N LEU A 21 0.78 -5.08 -13.71
CA LEU A 21 -0.16 -4.17 -14.38
C LEU A 21 -0.29 -2.87 -13.59
N PHE A 22 0.82 -2.13 -13.49
CA PHE A 22 0.86 -0.82 -12.82
C PHE A 22 1.52 0.22 -13.72
N GLU A 23 1.17 1.48 -13.47
CA GLU A 23 1.77 2.65 -14.09
C GLU A 23 2.12 3.65 -12.99
N VAL A 24 3.32 4.24 -13.05
CA VAL A 24 3.77 5.26 -12.09
C VAL A 24 3.94 6.57 -12.84
N THR A 25 3.22 7.60 -12.40
CA THR A 25 3.35 8.98 -12.89
C THR A 25 3.91 9.86 -11.79
N MET A 26 4.76 10.81 -12.15
CA MET A 26 5.39 11.72 -11.19
C MET A 26 5.16 13.16 -11.62
N ASN A 27 4.14 13.78 -11.03
CA ASN A 27 3.80 15.18 -11.29
C ASN A 27 4.72 16.09 -10.46
N LEU A 28 5.78 16.58 -11.09
CA LEU A 28 6.70 17.54 -10.46
C LEU A 28 6.14 18.98 -10.53
N PRO A 29 6.49 19.85 -9.56
CA PRO A 29 6.14 21.27 -9.61
C PRO A 29 6.71 21.96 -10.87
N PRO A 30 5.96 22.85 -11.55
CA PRO A 30 6.43 23.55 -12.76
C PRO A 30 7.72 24.35 -12.56
N ALA A 31 7.97 24.81 -11.32
CA ALA A 31 9.15 25.59 -10.95
C ALA A 31 10.48 24.82 -11.05
N ALA A 32 10.44 23.48 -11.15
CA ALA A 32 11.63 22.64 -11.18
C ALA A 32 12.26 22.53 -12.60
N GLY A 33 11.66 23.11 -13.64
CA GLY A 33 12.25 23.16 -14.99
C GLY A 33 12.33 21.81 -15.73
N PHE A 34 11.77 20.74 -15.16
CA PHE A 34 11.79 19.40 -15.72
C PHE A 34 10.52 19.11 -16.52
N THR A 35 10.53 19.37 -17.83
CA THR A 35 9.35 19.18 -18.70
C THR A 35 9.19 17.75 -19.24
N ALA A 36 10.22 16.89 -19.15
CA ALA A 36 10.22 15.56 -19.77
C ALA A 36 10.27 14.36 -18.79
N ILE A 37 10.40 14.59 -17.49
CA ILE A 37 10.61 13.48 -16.52
C ILE A 37 9.40 12.57 -16.40
N ASP A 38 8.16 13.08 -16.53
CA ASP A 38 6.96 12.27 -16.34
C ASP A 38 6.83 11.13 -17.38
N GLN A 39 7.05 11.45 -18.67
CA GLN A 39 7.05 10.42 -19.72
C GLN A 39 8.17 9.41 -19.52
N GLU A 40 9.35 9.87 -19.11
CA GLU A 40 10.47 8.98 -18.85
C GLU A 40 10.19 8.05 -17.66
N VAL A 41 9.65 8.56 -16.56
CA VAL A 41 9.31 7.75 -15.38
C VAL A 41 8.23 6.72 -15.73
N ARG A 42 7.20 7.12 -16.46
CA ARG A 42 6.10 6.25 -16.88
C ARG A 42 6.57 5.02 -17.66
N PHE A 43 7.57 5.17 -18.55
CA PHE A 43 8.06 4.07 -19.37
C PHE A 43 9.33 3.39 -18.82
N LYS A 44 10.10 4.05 -17.95
CA LYS A 44 11.35 3.50 -17.37
C LYS A 44 11.14 2.84 -15.99
N ALA A 45 10.08 3.17 -15.25
CA ALA A 45 9.81 2.59 -13.93
C ALA A 45 9.38 1.12 -14.03
N ARG A 46 10.30 0.20 -13.74
CA ARG A 46 10.07 -1.26 -13.84
C ARG A 46 9.56 -1.91 -12.55
N ALA A 47 9.89 -1.35 -11.39
CA ALA A 47 9.55 -1.92 -10.10
C ALA A 47 9.29 -0.81 -9.08
N THR A 48 8.32 -1.04 -8.20
CA THR A 48 7.99 -0.15 -7.08
C THR A 48 7.38 -0.95 -5.95
N SER A 49 7.31 -0.35 -4.77
CA SER A 49 6.60 -0.89 -3.61
C SER A 49 5.65 0.18 -3.06
N LEU A 50 4.47 -0.24 -2.62
CA LEU A 50 3.58 0.65 -1.87
C LEU A 50 4.28 1.10 -0.58
N PRO A 51 4.13 2.37 -0.17
CA PRO A 51 4.70 2.84 1.08
C PRO A 51 4.10 2.06 2.24
N GLY A 52 4.95 1.63 3.16
CA GLY A 52 4.53 0.99 4.38
C GLY A 52 3.78 1.98 5.28
N ASP A 53 2.91 1.45 6.12
CA ASP A 53 2.31 2.20 7.22
C ASP A 53 2.52 1.40 8.49
N SER A 54 3.31 1.96 9.41
CA SER A 54 3.66 1.31 10.66
C SER A 54 3.08 2.08 11.84
N ILE A 55 2.35 1.38 12.69
CA ILE A 55 1.77 1.93 13.92
C ILE A 55 2.45 1.24 15.10
N SER A 56 3.12 2.02 15.93
CA SER A 56 3.73 1.49 17.16
C SER A 56 2.64 1.06 18.16
N SER A 57 2.89 0.01 18.95
CA SER A 57 1.98 -0.40 20.02
C SER A 57 2.56 0.00 21.38
N ILE A 58 1.76 0.69 22.19
CA ILE A 58 2.08 1.05 23.57
C ILE A 58 1.35 0.08 24.49
N SER A 59 2.09 -0.66 25.33
CA SER A 59 1.49 -1.54 26.34
C SER A 59 1.16 -0.75 27.61
N VAL A 60 -0.10 -0.77 28.01
CA VAL A 60 -0.60 -0.16 29.25
C VAL A 60 -1.04 -1.28 30.20
N PRO A 61 -0.40 -1.44 31.36
CA PRO A 61 -0.83 -2.43 32.34
C PRO A 61 -2.14 -1.97 33.02
N TYR A 62 -3.15 -2.84 33.00
CA TYR A 62 -4.44 -2.61 33.64
C TYR A 62 -4.92 -3.89 34.32
N PHE A 63 -5.10 -3.84 35.64
CA PHE A 63 -5.56 -4.98 36.46
C PHE A 63 -4.82 -6.30 36.17
N GLY A 64 -3.48 -6.26 36.11
CA GLY A 64 -2.66 -7.46 35.90
C GLY A 64 -2.68 -8.02 34.47
N ARG A 65 -3.24 -7.29 33.50
CA ARG A 65 -3.20 -7.60 32.07
C ARG A 65 -2.59 -6.43 31.30
N GLU A 66 -1.96 -6.73 30.16
CA GLU A 66 -1.44 -5.70 29.26
C GLU A 66 -2.48 -5.38 28.18
N ILE A 67 -2.86 -4.10 28.07
CA ILE A 67 -3.69 -3.58 26.99
C ILE A 67 -2.77 -2.92 25.98
N LYS A 68 -2.90 -3.28 24.70
CA LYS A 68 -2.15 -2.64 23.61
C LYS A 68 -2.94 -1.48 23.05
N VAL A 69 -2.37 -0.29 23.11
CA VAL A 69 -2.94 0.94 22.55
C VAL A 69 -2.11 1.35 21.33
N ALA A 70 -2.76 1.85 20.28
CA ALA A 70 -2.07 2.40 19.12
C ALA A 70 -1.29 3.66 19.52
N GLY A 71 0.00 3.67 19.21
CA GLY A 71 0.90 4.79 19.43
C GLY A 71 1.03 5.67 18.20
N THR A 72 2.25 6.06 17.87
CA THR A 72 2.56 6.90 16.72
C THR A 72 2.55 6.12 15.40
N ARG A 73 2.13 6.81 14.34
CA ARG A 73 2.17 6.34 12.96
C ARG A 73 3.43 6.84 12.26
N THR A 74 4.21 5.94 11.68
CA THR A 74 5.43 6.23 10.94
C THR A 74 5.37 5.67 9.53
N PHE A 75 5.78 6.48 8.56
CA PHE A 75 5.89 6.12 7.14
C PHE A 75 7.38 5.92 6.81
N PRO A 76 7.84 4.67 6.61
CA PRO A 76 9.21 4.38 6.17
C PRO A 76 9.44 4.68 4.69
#